data_AF-A0A8H6GK14-F1
#
_entry.id   AF-A0A8H6GK14-F1
#
_cell.length_a   1.000
_cell.length_b   1.000
_cell.length_c   1.000
_cell.angle_alpha   90.00
_cell.angle_beta   90.00
_cell.angle_gamma   90.00
#
_symmetry.space_group_name_H-M   'P 1'
#
loop_
_entity.id
_entity.type
_entity.pdbx_description
1 polymer ?
#
loop_
_entity_poly.entity_id
_entity_poly.type
_entity_poly.pdbx_seq_one_letter_code
_entity_poly.pdbx_strand_id
1 'polypeptide(L)'
;MISADPSSLSYRFFNASSMRKLRAKFLRRKQHRTGDNSPEIHHQQETSHGPPGPASRHDTDLRPPSESTPVPSFPDGVEVLHDCRDATIDICFVHGLTGNRDSTWTAKGQSKPWPEALLPLKLTSARILTYGYDAYIMRRSVASTNGLIDHAKNLLNDLSTDRACSNASSRPLVFVAHSLGGLVCKEAVLLSRNNPESHLRGIFDCTKGIVFLGTPHRGSWMADWARIPASALGIVKSTNKSLLEILETDDEYLQSVQDRFWSMVREQQKAGRDLEVTCFFEELPLSGIGKVVSRDSATLESYNAISIHANHSNMVKFSSADDNGFKRLLGELIRWESQIRNSTVRQSRRPKEEAPITKSTNSYFNNFGSGDQLNAPGGTVNKSKGSGNQFPGATFSASVQFGKEDSLEDVSEDV
;
A
#
# COMPACT_ATOMS: atom_id res chain seq x y z
N MET A 1 -7.14 21.34 43.07
CA MET A 1 -6.03 22.03 43.76
C MET A 1 -5.02 20.98 44.21
N ILE A 2 -3.73 21.36 44.27
CA ILE A 2 -2.50 20.54 44.39
C ILE A 2 -2.06 20.01 43.00
N SER A 3 -1.41 20.78 42.12
CA SER A 3 -0.12 21.53 42.16
C SER A 3 1.11 20.64 42.32
N ALA A 4 1.82 20.43 41.20
CA ALA A 4 3.10 19.73 41.08
C ALA A 4 4.26 20.73 41.06
N ASP A 5 5.38 20.36 41.68
CA ASP A 5 6.66 21.06 41.62
C ASP A 5 7.74 20.10 41.03
N PRO A 6 8.45 20.48 39.95
CA PRO A 6 9.49 19.67 39.34
C PRO A 6 10.90 20.24 39.62
N SER A 7 11.67 19.59 40.49
CA SER A 7 13.12 19.85 40.58
C SER A 7 13.93 18.69 41.18
N SER A 8 14.50 17.82 40.32
CA SER A 8 15.85 17.23 40.55
C SER A 8 16.40 16.48 39.31
N LEU A 9 17.33 17.15 38.61
CA LEU A 9 18.62 16.69 38.03
C LEU A 9 18.79 15.20 37.67
N SER A 10 19.37 14.80 36.51
CA SER A 10 20.70 15.20 36.01
C SER A 10 20.92 14.73 34.56
N TYR A 11 21.34 15.65 33.68
CA TYR A 11 21.91 15.35 32.36
C TYR A 11 23.43 15.13 32.49
N ARG A 12 23.94 13.99 32.02
CA ARG A 12 25.38 13.77 31.85
C ARG A 12 25.84 14.28 30.48
N PHE A 13 26.75 15.26 30.52
CA PHE A 13 27.47 15.78 29.36
C PHE A 13 28.40 14.71 28.74
N PHE A 14 28.29 14.50 27.42
CA PHE A 14 29.26 13.71 26.66
C PHE A 14 30.48 14.57 26.29
N ASN A 15 31.65 14.00 26.56
CA ASN A 15 32.97 14.62 26.51
C ASN A 15 33.49 14.78 25.06
N ALA A 16 33.70 16.02 24.62
CA ALA A 16 34.15 16.41 23.27
C ALA A 16 35.61 16.01 22.92
N SER A 17 36.31 15.28 23.79
CA SER A 17 37.70 14.83 23.55
C SER A 17 37.81 13.53 22.74
N SER A 18 36.76 12.68 22.73
CA SER A 18 36.78 11.40 21.97
C SER A 18 36.62 11.58 20.45
N MET A 19 36.05 12.70 19.99
CA MET A 19 35.81 12.95 18.56
C MET A 19 37.04 13.48 17.79
N ARG A 20 38.08 13.97 18.49
CA ARG A 20 39.33 14.41 17.82
C ARG A 20 40.29 13.27 17.47
N LYS A 21 40.23 12.13 18.19
CA LYS A 21 41.10 10.97 17.91
C LYS A 21 40.65 10.10 16.73
N LEU A 22 39.35 10.09 16.40
CA LEU A 22 38.86 9.36 15.21
C LEU A 22 39.18 10.08 13.89
N ARG A 23 39.21 11.42 13.88
CA ARG A 23 39.51 12.20 12.66
C ARG A 23 40.97 12.09 12.22
N ALA A 24 41.91 11.86 13.15
CA ALA A 24 43.34 11.70 12.84
C ALA A 24 43.69 10.34 12.20
N LYS A 25 42.90 9.28 12.45
CA LYS A 25 43.12 7.95 11.82
C LYS A 25 42.63 7.89 10.38
N PHE A 26 41.66 8.72 10.00
CA PHE A 26 41.08 8.71 8.64
C PHE A 26 41.94 9.48 7.63
N LEU A 27 42.65 10.53 8.08
CA LEU A 27 43.53 11.33 7.21
C LEU A 27 44.90 10.67 6.92
N ARG A 28 45.36 9.75 7.78
CA ARG A 28 46.62 9.03 7.57
C ARG A 28 46.52 7.88 6.53
N ARG A 29 45.30 7.49 6.14
CA ARG A 29 45.06 6.42 5.16
C ARG A 29 44.91 6.94 3.72
N LYS A 30 44.84 8.26 3.53
CA LYS A 30 44.65 8.92 2.22
C LYS A 30 45.95 9.42 1.57
N GLN A 31 47.10 9.27 2.23
CA GLN A 31 48.42 9.71 1.75
C GLN A 31 49.32 8.60 1.16
N HIS A 32 48.87 7.35 1.12
CA HIS A 32 49.58 6.26 0.42
C HIS A 32 48.73 5.71 -0.73
N ARG A 33 48.71 6.41 -1.87
CA ARG A 33 48.49 5.85 -3.21
C ARG A 33 48.65 6.95 -4.28
N THR A 34 49.88 7.41 -4.45
CA THR A 34 50.37 8.06 -5.67
C THR A 34 51.79 7.53 -5.88
N GLY A 35 52.04 6.86 -7.00
CA GLY A 35 53.32 6.22 -7.27
C GLY A 35 53.25 5.38 -8.54
N ASP A 36 53.44 6.08 -9.64
CA ASP A 36 54.11 5.74 -10.91
C ASP A 36 54.74 4.34 -11.07
N ASN A 37 54.57 3.75 -12.27
CA ASN A 37 55.63 3.12 -13.07
C ASN A 37 55.06 2.29 -14.24
N SER A 38 55.29 2.78 -15.47
CA SER A 38 55.51 1.95 -16.66
C SER A 38 56.86 1.22 -16.58
N PRO A 39 57.08 0.16 -17.38
CA PRO A 39 57.96 0.37 -18.54
C PRO A 39 57.50 -0.33 -19.83
N GLU A 40 58.16 0.10 -20.89
CA GLU A 40 57.94 -0.10 -22.31
C GLU A 40 58.97 -1.12 -22.90
N ILE A 41 58.87 -1.41 -24.22
CA ILE A 41 59.91 -1.88 -25.17
C ILE A 41 59.96 -3.43 -25.39
N HIS A 42 59.96 -4.08 -26.59
CA HIS A 42 60.23 -3.70 -28.00
C HIS A 42 59.65 -4.70 -29.06
N HIS A 43 59.29 -4.15 -30.23
CA HIS A 43 59.56 -4.55 -31.65
C HIS A 43 59.27 -5.94 -32.26
N GLN A 44 58.53 -5.95 -33.39
CA GLN A 44 58.94 -6.02 -34.83
C GLN A 44 57.63 -6.11 -35.67
N GLN A 45 57.19 -5.24 -36.59
CA GLN A 45 57.66 -4.60 -37.84
C GLN A 45 57.64 -5.48 -39.11
N GLU A 46 56.76 -5.15 -40.07
CA GLU A 46 56.89 -5.14 -41.57
C GLU A 46 55.50 -4.85 -42.21
N THR A 47 55.21 -3.67 -42.82
CA THR A 47 55.31 -3.25 -44.26
C THR A 47 54.36 -3.98 -45.23
N SER A 48 53.64 -3.45 -46.25
CA SER A 48 53.31 -2.12 -46.79
C SER A 48 52.24 -2.25 -47.93
N HIS A 49 51.44 -1.19 -48.18
CA HIS A 49 50.82 -0.67 -49.44
C HIS A 49 49.93 -1.46 -50.46
N GLY A 50 48.60 -1.15 -50.48
CA GLY A 50 47.68 -0.73 -51.61
C GLY A 50 47.30 -1.67 -52.80
N PRO A 51 46.31 -1.35 -53.70
CA PRO A 51 45.04 -0.57 -53.64
C PRO A 51 43.78 -1.39 -54.16
N PRO A 52 42.56 -0.82 -54.43
CA PRO A 52 41.24 -1.52 -54.25
C PRO A 52 40.47 -2.06 -55.50
N GLY A 53 39.51 -2.97 -55.24
CA GLY A 53 38.29 -3.29 -56.03
C GLY A 53 38.29 -4.63 -56.81
N PRO A 54 37.15 -5.24 -57.24
CA PRO A 54 35.72 -4.89 -57.03
C PRO A 54 34.86 -6.06 -56.46
N ALA A 55 33.56 -5.80 -56.31
CA ALA A 55 32.54 -6.60 -55.65
C ALA A 55 32.21 -7.98 -56.27
N SER A 56 31.92 -8.97 -55.41
CA SER A 56 31.08 -10.13 -55.74
C SER A 56 30.49 -10.81 -54.49
N ARG A 57 29.19 -10.54 -54.27
CA ARG A 57 28.09 -11.50 -54.06
C ARG A 57 28.19 -12.61 -53.00
N HIS A 58 27.18 -12.56 -52.12
CA HIS A 58 26.47 -13.65 -51.43
C HIS A 58 27.28 -14.70 -50.69
N ASP A 59 27.29 -14.61 -49.37
CA ASP A 59 26.84 -15.72 -48.52
C ASP A 59 26.24 -15.16 -47.23
N THR A 60 24.92 -15.27 -47.12
CA THR A 60 24.16 -15.05 -45.88
C THR A 60 24.38 -16.27 -44.99
N ASP A 61 25.32 -16.15 -44.04
CA ASP A 61 25.48 -17.10 -42.95
C ASP A 61 24.31 -16.92 -41.95
N LEU A 62 23.18 -17.56 -42.27
CA LEU A 62 22.02 -17.64 -41.38
C LEU A 62 22.33 -18.61 -40.26
N ARG A 63 23.03 -18.11 -39.23
CA ARG A 63 23.05 -18.76 -37.92
C ARG A 63 21.62 -18.79 -37.38
N PRO A 64 21.04 -19.97 -37.08
CA PRO A 64 19.70 -20.02 -36.50
C PRO A 64 19.71 -19.24 -35.18
N PRO A 65 18.69 -18.41 -34.90
CA PRO A 65 18.61 -17.70 -33.63
C PRO A 65 18.59 -18.76 -32.52
N SER A 66 19.55 -18.65 -31.61
CA SER A 66 19.57 -19.43 -30.38
C SER A 66 18.20 -19.32 -29.73
N GLU A 67 17.49 -20.44 -29.56
CA GLU A 67 16.26 -20.51 -28.79
C GLU A 67 16.55 -19.91 -27.41
N SER A 68 16.07 -18.68 -27.20
CA SER A 68 16.05 -18.08 -25.89
C SER A 68 15.07 -18.91 -25.08
N THR A 69 15.59 -19.72 -24.16
CA THR A 69 14.78 -20.34 -23.13
C THR A 69 13.89 -19.25 -22.53
N PRO A 70 12.56 -19.42 -22.49
CA PRO A 70 11.68 -18.41 -21.91
C PRO A 70 12.13 -18.17 -20.47
N VAL A 71 12.57 -16.95 -20.17
CA VAL A 71 12.79 -16.54 -18.79
C VAL A 71 11.42 -16.67 -18.11
N PRO A 72 11.26 -17.48 -17.05
CA PRO A 72 9.99 -17.61 -16.37
C PRO A 72 9.52 -16.22 -15.94
N SER A 73 8.35 -15.79 -16.41
CA SER A 73 7.75 -14.52 -16.01
C SER A 73 7.41 -14.56 -14.52
N PHE A 74 7.72 -13.49 -13.79
CA PHE A 74 7.31 -13.36 -12.39
C PHE A 74 5.77 -13.40 -12.30
N PRO A 75 5.18 -14.10 -11.31
CA PRO A 75 3.72 -14.18 -11.15
C PRO A 75 3.17 -12.86 -10.57
N ASP A 76 3.06 -11.85 -11.43
CA ASP A 76 2.66 -10.46 -11.12
C ASP A 76 1.14 -10.26 -11.22
N GLY A 77 0.57 -9.40 -10.37
CA GLY A 77 -0.85 -9.07 -10.34
C GLY A 77 -1.71 -9.94 -9.41
N VAL A 78 -3.04 -9.78 -9.51
CA VAL A 78 -4.04 -10.52 -8.71
C VAL A 78 -4.25 -11.92 -9.26
N GLU A 79 -4.29 -12.91 -8.36
CA GLU A 79 -4.72 -14.28 -8.63
C GLU A 79 -5.81 -14.71 -7.65
N VAL A 80 -6.83 -15.38 -8.17
CA VAL A 80 -7.94 -15.92 -7.38
C VAL A 80 -7.60 -17.34 -6.95
N LEU A 81 -7.28 -17.51 -5.67
CA LEU A 81 -7.00 -18.83 -5.08
C LEU A 81 -8.29 -19.62 -4.82
N HIS A 82 -9.34 -18.93 -4.41
CA HIS A 82 -10.66 -19.53 -4.22
C HIS A 82 -11.74 -18.53 -4.56
N ASP A 83 -12.61 -18.90 -5.50
CA ASP A 83 -13.78 -18.11 -5.85
C ASP A 83 -15.05 -18.71 -5.25
N CYS A 84 -15.88 -17.84 -4.68
CA CYS A 84 -17.18 -18.20 -4.12
C CYS A 84 -18.22 -17.22 -4.68
N ARG A 85 -19.21 -17.76 -5.40
CA ARG A 85 -20.21 -16.96 -6.13
C ARG A 85 -20.99 -16.02 -5.24
N ASP A 86 -21.30 -16.47 -4.03
CA ASP A 86 -22.05 -15.72 -3.02
C ASP A 86 -21.11 -15.11 -1.96
N ALA A 87 -19.83 -14.89 -2.30
CA ALA A 87 -18.86 -14.40 -1.34
C ALA A 87 -19.26 -13.03 -0.80
N THR A 88 -19.29 -12.93 0.54
CA THR A 88 -19.64 -11.72 1.29
C THR A 88 -18.41 -10.93 1.74
N ILE A 89 -17.21 -11.48 1.54
CA ILE A 89 -15.94 -10.86 1.89
C ILE A 89 -14.84 -11.26 0.90
N ASP A 90 -13.92 -10.34 0.60
CA ASP A 90 -12.64 -10.62 -0.05
C ASP A 90 -11.52 -10.67 0.98
N ILE A 91 -10.63 -11.66 0.86
CA ILE A 91 -9.40 -11.74 1.64
C ILE A 91 -8.22 -11.72 0.67
N CYS A 92 -7.43 -10.65 0.68
CA CYS A 92 -6.31 -10.45 -0.23
C CYS A 92 -4.97 -10.63 0.48
N PHE A 93 -4.19 -11.60 0.03
CA PHE A 93 -2.87 -11.94 0.54
C PHE A 93 -1.78 -11.18 -0.23
N VAL A 94 -0.89 -10.49 0.49
CA VAL A 94 0.20 -9.69 -0.12
C VAL A 94 1.55 -10.18 0.40
N HIS A 95 2.39 -10.72 -0.49
CA HIS A 95 3.66 -11.33 -0.10
C HIS A 95 4.76 -10.30 0.22
N GLY A 96 5.86 -10.76 0.81
CA GLY A 96 7.03 -9.94 1.14
C GLY A 96 8.15 -9.97 0.08
N LEU A 97 9.27 -9.31 0.41
CA LEU A 97 10.42 -9.07 -0.47
C LEU A 97 11.02 -10.33 -1.13
N THR A 98 11.09 -11.45 -0.40
CA THR A 98 11.89 -12.62 -0.83
C THR A 98 11.07 -13.74 -1.45
N GLY A 99 9.76 -13.51 -1.62
CA GLY A 99 8.83 -14.50 -2.14
C GLY A 99 8.07 -13.98 -3.36
N ASN A 100 7.05 -14.72 -3.74
CA ASN A 100 6.06 -14.35 -4.73
C ASN A 100 4.67 -14.81 -4.26
N ARG A 101 3.63 -14.54 -5.06
CA ARG A 101 2.25 -14.85 -4.67
C ARG A 101 1.94 -16.35 -4.52
N ASP A 102 2.79 -17.22 -5.06
CA ASP A 102 2.61 -18.68 -5.03
C ASP A 102 3.38 -19.32 -3.85
N SER A 103 4.68 -19.02 -3.77
CA SER A 103 5.63 -19.72 -2.90
C SER A 103 5.63 -19.20 -1.46
N THR A 104 5.18 -17.96 -1.23
CA THR A 104 5.15 -17.36 0.11
C THR A 104 4.20 -18.12 1.03
N TRP A 105 3.03 -18.50 0.50
CA TRP A 105 1.95 -19.14 1.24
C TRP A 105 1.96 -20.66 1.14
N THR A 106 3.02 -21.24 0.57
CA THR A 106 3.14 -22.69 0.38
C THR A 106 4.18 -23.27 1.33
N ALA A 107 3.73 -24.19 2.19
CA ALA A 107 4.59 -24.92 3.11
C ALA A 107 5.43 -25.97 2.38
N LYS A 108 6.59 -26.31 2.95
CA LYS A 108 7.50 -27.30 2.36
C LYS A 108 6.78 -28.64 2.20
N GLY A 109 6.82 -29.21 1.00
CA GLY A 109 6.19 -30.49 0.68
C GLY A 109 4.69 -30.41 0.36
N GLN A 110 4.10 -29.22 0.37
CA GLN A 110 2.72 -29.00 -0.09
C GLN A 110 2.71 -28.61 -1.57
N SER A 111 1.72 -29.10 -2.31
CA SER A 111 1.52 -28.78 -3.73
C SER A 111 0.69 -27.52 -3.96
N LYS A 112 -0.01 -27.03 -2.92
CA LYS A 112 -0.91 -25.88 -2.98
C LYS A 112 -0.66 -24.92 -1.82
N PRO A 113 -0.92 -23.62 -2.01
CA PRO A 113 -0.84 -22.64 -0.93
C PRO A 113 -1.93 -22.90 0.12
N TRP A 114 -1.60 -22.75 1.40
CA TRP A 114 -2.55 -23.04 2.48
C TRP A 114 -3.79 -22.13 2.50
N PRO A 115 -3.76 -20.87 2.00
CA PRO A 115 -4.99 -20.07 1.86
C PRO A 115 -6.00 -20.72 0.92
N GLU A 116 -5.55 -21.39 -0.15
CA GLU A 116 -6.44 -22.17 -1.03
C GLU A 116 -6.91 -23.45 -0.34
N ALA A 117 -6.00 -24.17 0.32
CA ALA A 117 -6.30 -25.51 0.84
C ALA A 117 -7.13 -25.51 2.14
N LEU A 118 -6.93 -24.53 3.03
CA LEU A 118 -7.45 -24.58 4.41
C LEU A 118 -8.57 -23.59 4.69
N LEU A 119 -8.53 -22.39 4.09
CA LEU A 119 -9.51 -21.33 4.41
C LEU A 119 -10.91 -21.57 3.84
N PRO A 120 -11.11 -22.10 2.61
CA PRO A 120 -12.46 -22.32 2.09
C PRO A 120 -13.32 -23.26 2.96
N LEU A 121 -12.68 -24.18 3.69
CA LEU A 121 -13.34 -25.09 4.63
C LEU A 121 -13.84 -24.41 5.91
N LYS A 122 -13.38 -23.19 6.20
CA LYS A 122 -13.64 -22.46 7.45
C LYS A 122 -14.33 -21.12 7.22
N LEU A 123 -14.08 -20.49 6.07
CA LEU A 123 -14.64 -19.22 5.62
C LEU A 123 -15.36 -19.46 4.30
N THR A 124 -16.48 -20.19 4.36
CA THR A 124 -17.22 -20.67 3.17
C THR A 124 -17.78 -19.56 2.29
N SER A 125 -17.91 -18.36 2.86
CA SER A 125 -18.44 -17.14 2.24
C SER A 125 -17.34 -16.15 1.84
N ALA A 126 -16.07 -16.56 1.85
CA ALA A 126 -14.95 -15.72 1.46
C ALA A 126 -14.44 -16.03 0.05
N ARG A 127 -14.16 -14.98 -0.73
CA ARG A 127 -13.30 -15.07 -1.91
C ARG A 127 -11.86 -14.80 -1.48
N ILE A 128 -10.94 -15.62 -1.95
CA ILE A 128 -9.53 -15.59 -1.53
C ILE A 128 -8.66 -15.20 -2.72
N LEU A 129 -7.92 -14.12 -2.52
CA LEU A 129 -7.04 -13.51 -3.52
C LEU A 129 -5.60 -13.53 -3.01
N THR A 130 -4.64 -13.66 -3.92
CA THR A 130 -3.23 -13.40 -3.65
C THR A 130 -2.71 -12.39 -4.65
N TYR A 131 -1.89 -11.45 -4.22
CA TYR A 131 -1.30 -10.42 -5.06
C TYR A 131 0.20 -10.63 -5.16
N GLY A 132 0.69 -10.66 -6.40
CA GLY A 132 2.10 -10.72 -6.74
C GLY A 132 2.63 -9.38 -7.19
N TYR A 133 3.83 -9.03 -6.74
CA TYR A 133 4.62 -7.94 -7.29
C TYR A 133 6.09 -8.30 -7.29
N ASP A 134 6.82 -7.95 -8.34
CA ASP A 134 8.27 -8.22 -8.37
C ASP A 134 9.01 -7.26 -7.45
N ALA A 135 9.14 -7.67 -6.18
CA ALA A 135 9.85 -6.92 -5.16
C ALA A 135 11.35 -6.70 -5.51
N TYR A 136 11.89 -7.43 -6.51
CA TYR A 136 13.27 -7.30 -6.98
C TYR A 136 13.48 -6.22 -8.05
N ILE A 137 12.41 -5.69 -8.66
CA ILE A 137 12.45 -4.69 -9.76
C ILE A 137 12.49 -3.23 -9.27
N MET A 138 12.75 -2.94 -7.98
CA MET A 138 12.91 -1.54 -7.51
C MET A 138 14.10 -0.76 -8.12
N ARG A 139 14.84 -1.33 -9.08
CA ARG A 139 16.11 -0.82 -9.61
C ARG A 139 16.01 0.26 -10.70
N ARG A 140 14.83 0.58 -11.23
CA ARG A 140 14.74 1.39 -12.47
C ARG A 140 14.26 2.83 -12.33
N SER A 141 13.99 3.30 -11.11
CA SER A 141 13.54 4.67 -10.85
C SER A 141 14.53 5.34 -9.89
N VAL A 142 14.99 6.55 -10.23
CA VAL A 142 16.19 7.23 -9.69
C VAL A 142 16.03 7.72 -8.23
N ALA A 143 15.14 7.12 -7.46
CA ALA A 143 15.08 7.24 -6.00
C ALA A 143 14.36 6.00 -5.46
N SER A 144 14.96 5.31 -4.50
CA SER A 144 14.48 4.08 -3.86
C SER A 144 13.07 4.16 -3.24
N THR A 145 12.53 5.37 -3.05
CA THR A 145 11.14 5.68 -2.67
C THR A 145 10.12 5.36 -3.75
N ASN A 146 10.50 5.43 -5.03
CA ASN A 146 9.56 5.27 -6.15
C ASN A 146 9.09 3.81 -6.28
N GLY A 147 9.92 2.83 -5.94
CA GLY A 147 9.56 1.41 -6.05
C GLY A 147 8.39 0.98 -5.15
N LEU A 148 8.38 1.39 -3.87
CA LEU A 148 7.28 1.03 -2.95
C LEU A 148 5.97 1.65 -3.41
N ILE A 149 6.01 2.94 -3.80
CA ILE A 149 4.86 3.67 -4.31
C ILE A 149 4.31 3.02 -5.57
N ASP A 150 5.18 2.62 -6.50
CA ASP A 150 4.76 2.00 -7.76
C ASP A 150 4.10 0.64 -7.52
N HIS A 151 4.64 -0.21 -6.64
CA HIS A 151 3.97 -1.45 -6.25
C HIS A 151 2.64 -1.20 -5.54
N ALA A 152 2.55 -0.17 -4.69
CA ALA A 152 1.31 0.19 -4.02
C ALA A 152 0.24 0.71 -5.00
N LYS A 153 0.64 1.50 -5.99
CA LYS A 153 -0.24 1.94 -7.09
C LYS A 153 -0.71 0.76 -7.93
N ASN A 154 0.17 -0.16 -8.29
CA ASN A 154 -0.21 -1.34 -9.07
C ASN A 154 -1.18 -2.21 -8.27
N LEU A 155 -0.89 -2.51 -6.99
CA LEU A 155 -1.80 -3.23 -6.11
C LEU A 155 -3.19 -2.58 -6.06
N LEU A 156 -3.23 -1.26 -5.90
CA LEU A 156 -4.49 -0.49 -5.88
C LEU A 156 -5.26 -0.63 -7.20
N ASN A 157 -4.61 -0.44 -8.35
CA ASN A 157 -5.25 -0.50 -9.66
C ASN A 157 -5.71 -1.92 -10.02
N ASP A 158 -4.83 -2.91 -9.84
CA ASP A 158 -5.10 -4.30 -10.19
C ASP A 158 -6.24 -4.86 -9.33
N LEU A 159 -6.21 -4.61 -8.01
CA LEU A 159 -7.26 -5.08 -7.10
C LEU A 159 -8.58 -4.35 -7.33
N SER A 160 -8.55 -3.06 -7.63
CA SER A 160 -9.77 -2.32 -7.99
C SER A 160 -10.39 -2.86 -9.29
N THR A 161 -9.56 -3.20 -10.27
CA THR A 161 -10.00 -3.73 -11.57
C THR A 161 -10.59 -5.13 -11.40
N ASP A 162 -9.89 -6.05 -10.74
CA ASP A 162 -10.38 -7.40 -10.46
C ASP A 162 -11.73 -7.37 -9.73
N ARG A 163 -11.86 -6.52 -8.71
CA ARG A 163 -13.10 -6.38 -7.94
C ARG A 163 -14.23 -5.80 -8.78
N ALA A 164 -13.95 -4.85 -9.68
CA ALA A 164 -14.96 -4.33 -10.60
C ALA A 164 -15.45 -5.43 -11.57
N CYS A 165 -14.53 -6.19 -12.17
CA CYS A 165 -14.86 -7.29 -13.08
C CYS A 165 -15.65 -8.42 -12.39
N SER A 166 -15.47 -8.59 -11.08
CA SER A 166 -16.10 -9.64 -10.29
C SER A 166 -17.36 -9.19 -9.53
N ASN A 167 -17.93 -8.02 -9.85
CA ASN A 167 -19.06 -7.40 -9.14
C ASN A 167 -18.83 -7.28 -7.61
N ALA A 168 -17.59 -7.06 -7.21
CA ALA A 168 -17.12 -7.06 -5.83
C ALA A 168 -16.72 -5.66 -5.33
N SER A 169 -16.99 -4.59 -6.09
CA SER A 169 -16.52 -3.23 -5.78
C SER A 169 -16.92 -2.75 -4.38
N SER A 170 -18.09 -3.15 -3.87
CA SER A 170 -18.61 -2.80 -2.54
C SER A 170 -18.39 -3.88 -1.47
N ARG A 171 -17.81 -5.02 -1.83
CA ARG A 171 -17.66 -6.16 -0.92
C ARG A 171 -16.60 -5.86 0.15
N PRO A 172 -16.87 -6.11 1.44
CA PRO A 172 -15.87 -5.98 2.50
C PRO A 172 -14.53 -6.64 2.13
N LEU A 173 -13.43 -5.96 2.43
CA LEU A 173 -12.07 -6.38 2.08
C LEU A 173 -11.23 -6.52 3.35
N VAL A 174 -10.50 -7.62 3.45
CA VAL A 174 -9.47 -7.85 4.46
C VAL A 174 -8.14 -8.12 3.77
N PHE A 175 -7.08 -7.45 4.23
CA PHE A 175 -5.72 -7.74 3.78
C PHE A 175 -5.00 -8.66 4.76
N VAL A 176 -4.19 -9.59 4.23
CA VAL A 176 -3.22 -10.38 5.00
C VAL A 176 -1.86 -10.17 4.36
N ALA A 177 -1.02 -9.36 4.98
CA ALA A 177 0.21 -8.89 4.37
C ALA A 177 1.44 -9.36 5.17
N HIS A 178 2.47 -9.84 4.46
CA HIS A 178 3.70 -10.34 5.08
C HIS A 178 4.87 -9.38 4.84
N SER A 179 5.67 -9.12 5.88
CA SER A 179 6.94 -8.40 5.76
C SER A 179 6.76 -7.07 4.99
N LEU A 180 7.59 -6.80 3.97
CA LEU A 180 7.50 -5.66 3.04
C LEU A 180 6.11 -5.49 2.40
N GLY A 181 5.37 -6.58 2.14
CA GLY A 181 4.02 -6.52 1.58
C GLY A 181 3.05 -5.74 2.47
N GLY A 182 3.31 -5.70 3.78
CA GLY A 182 2.54 -4.86 4.70
C GLY A 182 2.78 -3.36 4.49
N LEU A 183 3.98 -2.95 4.08
CA LEU A 183 4.27 -1.56 3.73
C LEU A 183 3.64 -1.17 2.40
N VAL A 184 3.70 -2.07 1.40
CA VAL A 184 2.99 -1.90 0.12
C VAL A 184 1.49 -1.75 0.36
N CYS A 185 0.91 -2.61 1.21
CA CYS A 185 -0.50 -2.56 1.59
C CYS A 185 -0.88 -1.23 2.29
N LYS A 186 -0.08 -0.77 3.27
CA LYS A 186 -0.32 0.53 3.92
C LYS A 186 -0.36 1.68 2.92
N GLU A 187 0.65 1.76 2.04
CA GLU A 187 0.70 2.84 1.07
C GLU A 187 -0.45 2.73 0.06
N ALA A 188 -0.83 1.53 -0.38
CA ALA A 188 -1.97 1.34 -1.27
C ALA A 188 -3.30 1.81 -0.63
N VAL A 189 -3.51 1.50 0.65
CA VAL A 189 -4.68 1.96 1.42
C VAL A 189 -4.66 3.49 1.60
N LEU A 190 -3.49 4.08 1.85
CA LEU A 190 -3.34 5.54 1.95
C LEU A 190 -3.57 6.26 0.62
N LEU A 191 -3.05 5.72 -0.48
CA LEU A 191 -3.27 6.21 -1.83
C LEU A 191 -4.76 6.14 -2.18
N SER A 192 -5.41 5.00 -1.87
CA SER A 192 -6.83 4.80 -2.08
C SER A 192 -7.68 5.81 -1.31
N ARG A 193 -7.41 6.01 -0.01
CA ARG A 193 -8.16 6.95 0.84
C ARG A 193 -8.24 8.36 0.24
N ASN A 194 -7.12 8.83 -0.31
CA ASN A 194 -7.00 10.19 -0.83
C ASN A 194 -7.29 10.27 -2.34
N ASN A 195 -7.78 9.18 -2.94
CA ASN A 195 -8.00 9.14 -4.37
C ASN A 195 -9.33 9.84 -4.75
N PRO A 196 -9.32 10.74 -5.75
CA PRO A 196 -10.54 11.39 -6.23
C PRO A 196 -11.48 10.41 -6.94
N GLU A 197 -10.94 9.38 -7.60
CA GLU A 197 -11.70 8.39 -8.37
C GLU A 197 -12.39 7.41 -7.44
N SER A 198 -13.72 7.29 -7.56
CA SER A 198 -14.54 6.50 -6.65
C SER A 198 -14.19 5.01 -6.62
N HIS A 199 -13.80 4.45 -7.78
CA HIS A 199 -13.43 3.03 -7.88
C HIS A 199 -12.14 2.74 -7.10
N LEU A 200 -11.12 3.59 -7.22
CA LEU A 200 -9.87 3.46 -6.47
C LEU A 200 -10.09 3.76 -4.99
N ARG A 201 -10.87 4.79 -4.63
CA ARG A 201 -11.23 5.08 -3.23
C ARG A 201 -12.03 3.94 -2.58
N GLY A 202 -12.77 3.18 -3.39
CA GLY A 202 -13.52 2.02 -2.96
C GLY A 202 -12.68 0.95 -2.24
N ILE A 203 -11.39 0.81 -2.57
CA ILE A 203 -10.48 -0.10 -1.84
C ILE A 203 -10.37 0.29 -0.37
N PHE A 204 -10.10 1.57 -0.09
CA PHE A 204 -10.09 2.11 1.26
C PHE A 204 -11.45 1.92 1.91
N ASP A 205 -12.54 2.36 1.28
CA ASP A 205 -13.89 2.31 1.87
C ASP A 205 -14.35 0.89 2.24
N CYS A 206 -13.96 -0.09 1.43
CA CYS A 206 -14.28 -1.50 1.65
C CYS A 206 -13.34 -2.20 2.63
N THR A 207 -12.15 -1.66 2.90
CA THR A 207 -11.20 -2.26 3.84
C THR A 207 -11.78 -2.24 5.26
N LYS A 208 -11.95 -3.44 5.83
CA LYS A 208 -12.46 -3.68 7.19
C LYS A 208 -11.42 -4.22 8.15
N GLY A 209 -10.38 -4.86 7.63
CA GLY A 209 -9.34 -5.45 8.46
C GLY A 209 -8.01 -5.57 7.74
N ILE A 210 -6.91 -5.45 8.48
CA ILE A 210 -5.56 -5.71 7.98
C ILE A 210 -4.80 -6.55 8.99
N VAL A 211 -4.38 -7.75 8.56
CA VAL A 211 -3.43 -8.57 9.29
C VAL A 211 -2.02 -8.28 8.79
N PHE A 212 -1.12 -7.97 9.72
CA PHE A 212 0.30 -7.84 9.44
C PHE A 212 1.06 -9.05 9.99
N LEU A 213 1.79 -9.75 9.13
CA LEU A 213 2.61 -10.91 9.47
C LEU A 213 4.09 -10.48 9.40
N GLY A 214 4.69 -10.15 10.53
CA GLY A 214 6.08 -9.73 10.61
C GLY A 214 6.38 -8.44 9.84
N THR A 215 5.38 -7.58 9.59
CA THR A 215 5.62 -6.33 8.88
C THR A 215 6.46 -5.39 9.74
N PRO A 216 7.58 -4.86 9.23
CA PRO A 216 8.37 -3.89 9.97
C PRO A 216 7.65 -2.53 9.97
N HIS A 217 7.05 -2.21 11.10
CA HIS A 217 6.30 -0.99 11.32
C HIS A 217 7.20 0.19 11.71
N ARG A 218 8.42 -0.06 12.20
CA ARG A 218 9.36 1.00 12.58
C ARG A 218 10.38 1.25 11.46
N GLY A 219 10.86 2.50 11.35
CA GLY A 219 11.97 2.85 10.46
C GLY A 219 13.24 2.05 10.78
N SER A 220 14.24 2.09 9.89
CA SER A 220 15.51 1.35 9.94
C SER A 220 15.47 -0.17 9.72
N TRP A 221 14.30 -0.76 9.43
CA TRP A 221 14.21 -2.21 9.19
C TRP A 221 15.03 -2.66 7.99
N MET A 222 15.21 -1.81 6.99
CA MET A 222 16.03 -2.15 5.83
C MET A 222 17.52 -2.23 6.15
N ALA A 223 18.00 -1.39 7.08
CA ALA A 223 19.35 -1.54 7.61
C ALA A 223 19.51 -2.89 8.32
N ASP A 224 18.48 -3.36 9.02
CA ASP A 224 18.48 -4.69 9.64
C ASP A 224 18.50 -5.81 8.58
N TRP A 225 17.71 -5.68 7.51
CA TRP A 225 17.69 -6.65 6.40
C TRP A 225 18.97 -6.66 5.57
N ALA A 226 19.63 -5.51 5.37
CA ALA A 226 20.88 -5.40 4.62
C ALA A 226 22.03 -6.17 5.29
N ARG A 227 21.88 -6.47 6.59
CA ARG A 227 22.83 -7.28 7.37
C ARG A 227 22.57 -8.78 7.23
N ILE A 228 21.43 -9.19 6.67
CA ILE A 228 21.06 -10.59 6.52
C ILE A 228 21.66 -11.16 5.23
N PRO A 229 22.44 -12.26 5.29
CA PRO A 229 22.94 -12.91 4.08
C PRO A 229 21.79 -13.38 3.18
N ALA A 230 21.87 -13.07 1.88
CA ALA A 230 20.86 -13.46 0.89
C ALA A 230 20.52 -14.97 0.92
N SER A 231 21.52 -15.83 1.16
CA SER A 231 21.33 -17.27 1.28
C SER A 231 20.43 -17.68 2.45
N ALA A 232 20.45 -16.94 3.55
CA ALA A 232 19.60 -17.22 4.70
C ALA A 232 18.15 -16.79 4.51
N LEU A 233 17.92 -15.88 3.57
CA LEU A 233 16.60 -15.47 3.11
C LEU A 233 16.04 -16.39 2.02
N GLY A 234 16.76 -17.45 1.66
CA GLY A 234 16.38 -18.36 0.57
C GLY A 234 16.58 -17.77 -0.82
N ILE A 235 17.36 -16.70 -0.96
CA ILE A 235 17.62 -16.04 -2.25
C ILE A 235 18.83 -16.73 -2.91
N VAL A 236 18.64 -17.23 -4.13
CA VAL A 236 19.68 -17.92 -4.90
C VAL A 236 20.70 -16.90 -5.44
N LYS A 237 21.99 -17.25 -5.32
CA LYS A 237 23.17 -16.39 -5.53
C LYS A 237 23.32 -15.78 -6.93
N SER A 238 22.58 -16.24 -7.95
CA SER A 238 22.82 -15.86 -9.34
C SER A 238 22.27 -14.49 -9.76
N THR A 239 21.50 -13.78 -8.91
CA THR A 239 20.69 -12.64 -9.42
C THR A 239 20.71 -11.33 -8.62
N ASN A 240 21.32 -11.20 -7.42
CA ASN A 240 20.93 -10.05 -6.56
C ASN A 240 22.08 -9.18 -6.02
N LYS A 241 22.60 -8.30 -6.89
CA LYS A 241 22.98 -6.93 -6.43
C LYS A 241 21.74 -6.09 -6.11
N SER A 242 20.55 -6.48 -6.61
CA SER A 242 19.27 -5.78 -6.49
C SER A 242 18.77 -5.66 -5.07
N LEU A 243 18.90 -6.74 -4.28
CA LEU A 243 18.38 -6.78 -2.92
C LEU A 243 18.96 -5.64 -2.08
N LEU A 244 20.25 -5.36 -2.21
CA LEU A 244 20.90 -4.29 -1.46
C LEU A 244 20.43 -2.89 -1.89
N GLU A 245 20.11 -2.69 -3.17
CA GLU A 245 19.56 -1.42 -3.70
C GLU A 245 18.06 -1.23 -3.35
N ILE A 246 17.28 -2.31 -3.29
CA ILE A 246 15.88 -2.29 -2.81
C ILE A 246 15.81 -1.89 -1.34
N LEU A 247 16.83 -2.27 -0.58
CA LEU A 247 17.00 -1.92 0.83
C LEU A 247 17.55 -0.50 1.04
N GLU A 248 17.54 0.36 0.01
CA GLU A 248 17.88 1.79 0.12
C GLU A 248 16.67 2.74 0.13
N THR A 249 15.41 2.28 0.21
CA THR A 249 14.24 3.15 0.49
C THR A 249 14.54 4.18 1.59
N ASP A 250 14.07 5.40 1.40
CA ASP A 250 14.29 6.46 2.38
C ASP A 250 13.64 6.10 3.73
N ASP A 251 14.44 5.95 4.78
CA ASP A 251 13.99 5.67 6.14
C ASP A 251 12.98 6.72 6.61
N GLU A 252 13.10 7.98 6.15
CA GLU A 252 12.16 9.06 6.45
C GLU A 252 10.82 8.82 5.75
N TYR A 253 10.83 8.34 4.50
CA TYR A 253 9.61 8.02 3.78
C TYR A 253 8.87 6.85 4.42
N LEU A 254 9.58 5.79 4.82
CA LEU A 254 8.94 4.65 5.48
C LEU A 254 8.33 5.01 6.83
N GLN A 255 9.02 5.87 7.59
CA GLN A 255 8.45 6.46 8.81
C GLN A 255 7.21 7.31 8.49
N SER A 256 7.23 8.10 7.42
CA SER A 256 6.08 8.87 6.96
C SER A 256 4.88 7.99 6.56
N VAL A 257 5.09 6.89 5.82
CA VAL A 257 4.03 5.93 5.48
C VAL A 257 3.40 5.36 6.75
N GLN A 258 4.24 4.98 7.70
CA GLN A 258 3.80 4.48 8.99
C GLN A 258 2.96 5.52 9.75
N ASP A 259 3.45 6.75 9.91
CA ASP A 259 2.78 7.81 10.66
C ASP A 259 1.45 8.24 10.01
N ARG A 260 1.42 8.35 8.68
CA ARG A 260 0.21 8.63 7.91
C ARG A 260 -0.82 7.52 8.07
N PHE A 261 -0.38 6.26 7.99
CA PHE A 261 -1.25 5.11 8.22
C PHE A 261 -1.83 5.13 9.64
N TRP A 262 -1.04 5.49 10.66
CA TRP A 262 -1.56 5.64 12.02
C TRP A 262 -2.58 6.73 12.19
N SER A 263 -2.30 7.91 11.64
CA SER A 263 -3.24 9.01 11.70
C SER A 263 -4.57 8.56 11.11
N MET A 264 -4.52 7.90 9.96
CA MET A 264 -5.69 7.34 9.31
C MET A 264 -6.43 6.34 10.21
N VAL A 265 -5.77 5.33 10.78
CA VAL A 265 -6.47 4.32 11.59
C VAL A 265 -7.13 4.96 12.82
N ARG A 266 -6.44 5.88 13.52
CA ARG A 266 -7.00 6.60 14.68
C ARG A 266 -8.18 7.48 14.29
N GLU A 267 -8.11 8.16 13.15
CA GLU A 267 -9.21 8.96 12.61
C GLU A 267 -10.44 8.09 12.33
N GLN A 268 -10.25 6.91 11.74
CA GLN A 268 -11.34 5.97 11.46
C GLN A 268 -11.98 5.45 12.76
N GLN A 269 -11.18 5.11 13.77
CA GLN A 269 -11.68 4.69 15.07
C GLN A 269 -12.48 5.81 15.75
N LYS A 270 -11.97 7.04 15.74
CA LYS A 270 -12.68 8.20 16.30
C LYS A 270 -13.99 8.49 15.55
N ALA A 271 -14.02 8.25 14.25
CA ALA A 271 -15.21 8.38 13.42
C ALA A 271 -16.21 7.21 13.58
N GLY A 272 -15.90 6.22 14.44
CA GLY A 272 -16.77 5.05 14.67
C GLY A 272 -16.82 4.09 13.48
N ARG A 273 -15.83 4.14 12.58
CA ARG A 273 -15.68 3.14 11.51
C ARG A 273 -14.81 1.99 12.00
N ASP A 274 -15.38 0.80 11.95
CA ASP A 274 -14.68 -0.45 12.26
C ASP A 274 -13.61 -0.73 11.19
N LEU A 275 -12.35 -0.44 11.52
CA LEU A 275 -11.15 -0.87 10.81
C LEU A 275 -10.27 -1.62 11.81
N GLU A 276 -10.18 -2.92 11.64
CA GLU A 276 -9.45 -3.80 12.54
C GLU A 276 -8.00 -4.00 12.07
N VAL A 277 -7.07 -4.05 13.02
CA VAL A 277 -5.66 -4.33 12.73
C VAL A 277 -5.14 -5.35 13.73
N THR A 278 -4.51 -6.42 13.24
CA THR A 278 -3.85 -7.40 14.10
C THR A 278 -2.43 -7.67 13.60
N CYS A 279 -1.47 -7.64 14.52
CA CYS A 279 -0.06 -7.87 14.23
C CYS A 279 0.37 -9.24 14.73
N PHE A 280 1.08 -9.97 13.87
CA PHE A 280 1.76 -11.19 14.23
C PHE A 280 3.27 -11.00 14.12
N PHE A 281 4.02 -11.59 15.03
CA PHE A 281 5.48 -11.50 15.06
C PHE A 281 6.15 -12.86 15.20
N GLU A 282 7.37 -12.97 14.69
CA GLU A 282 8.17 -14.20 14.76
C GLU A 282 8.68 -14.46 16.19
N GLU A 283 8.56 -15.70 16.62
CA GLU A 283 9.07 -16.13 17.92
C GLU A 283 10.50 -16.65 17.81
N LEU A 284 10.80 -17.40 16.74
CA LEU A 284 12.08 -18.07 16.54
C LEU A 284 13.00 -17.24 15.64
N PRO A 285 14.30 -17.16 15.95
CA PRO A 285 15.26 -16.49 15.07
C PRO A 285 15.58 -17.33 13.82
N LEU A 286 16.09 -16.67 12.79
CA LEU A 286 16.90 -17.33 11.77
C LEU A 286 18.27 -17.72 12.35
N SER A 287 18.72 -18.95 12.06
CA SER A 287 19.98 -19.49 12.56
C SER A 287 21.17 -18.61 12.15
N GLY A 288 21.97 -18.17 13.12
CA GLY A 288 23.15 -17.31 12.90
C GLY A 288 22.86 -15.83 12.59
N ILE A 289 21.58 -15.44 12.51
CA ILE A 289 21.16 -14.07 12.18
C ILE A 289 20.38 -13.42 13.33
N GLY A 290 19.52 -14.18 13.99
CA GLY A 290 18.57 -13.64 14.95
C GLY A 290 17.20 -13.42 14.32
N LYS A 291 16.37 -12.62 14.97
CA LYS A 291 15.06 -12.23 14.43
C LYS A 291 15.25 -11.22 13.29
N VAL A 292 14.57 -11.44 12.18
CA VAL A 292 14.54 -10.56 11.02
C VAL A 292 13.76 -9.29 11.32
N VAL A 293 12.64 -9.41 12.03
CA VAL A 293 11.84 -8.29 12.50
C VAL A 293 11.62 -8.46 14.00
N SER A 294 12.14 -7.53 14.78
CA SER A 294 11.94 -7.54 16.24
C SER A 294 10.45 -7.43 16.58
N ARG A 295 10.05 -7.94 17.76
CA ARG A 295 8.66 -7.82 18.24
C ARG A 295 8.18 -6.37 18.19
N ASP A 296 9.01 -5.43 18.66
CA ASP A 296 8.63 -4.01 18.72
C ASP A 296 8.52 -3.37 17.34
N SER A 297 9.24 -3.88 16.34
CA SER A 297 9.07 -3.47 14.94
C SER A 297 7.88 -4.17 14.29
N ALA A 298 7.58 -5.41 14.65
CA ALA A 298 6.46 -6.18 14.08
C ALA A 298 5.09 -5.88 14.71
N THR A 299 5.04 -5.05 15.75
CA THR A 299 3.83 -4.82 16.55
C THR A 299 3.52 -3.34 16.69
N LEU A 300 2.26 -3.08 17.01
CA LEU A 300 1.70 -1.73 17.04
C LEU A 300 1.14 -1.48 18.42
N GLU A 301 1.58 -0.37 19.01
CA GLU A 301 1.18 0.01 20.36
C GLU A 301 -0.34 0.22 20.39
N SER A 302 -1.01 -0.31 21.41
CA SER A 302 -2.48 -0.36 21.54
C SER A 302 -3.22 -1.38 20.66
N TYR A 303 -2.52 -2.19 19.86
CA TYR A 303 -3.14 -3.29 19.09
C TYR A 303 -2.71 -4.65 19.62
N ASN A 304 -3.55 -5.65 19.34
CA ASN A 304 -3.23 -7.02 19.69
C ASN A 304 -2.00 -7.50 18.91
N ALA A 305 -1.07 -8.11 19.63
CA ALA A 305 0.20 -8.61 19.11
C ALA A 305 0.32 -10.11 19.43
N ILE A 306 0.29 -10.94 18.40
CA ILE A 306 0.20 -12.39 18.54
C ILE A 306 1.51 -13.04 18.05
N SER A 307 2.14 -13.90 18.84
CA SER A 307 3.34 -14.61 18.36
C SER A 307 2.96 -15.70 17.33
N ILE A 308 3.90 -16.06 16.46
CA ILE A 308 3.88 -17.32 15.72
C ILE A 308 5.19 -18.03 16.02
N HIS A 309 5.10 -19.29 16.48
CA HIS A 309 6.26 -20.11 16.81
C HIS A 309 6.98 -20.63 15.56
N ALA A 310 7.55 -19.69 14.81
CA ALA A 310 8.30 -19.87 13.58
C ALA A 310 9.26 -18.68 13.40
N ASN A 311 10.21 -18.82 12.48
CA ASN A 311 11.01 -17.70 11.99
C ASN A 311 10.25 -16.89 10.93
N HIS A 312 10.81 -15.74 10.55
CA HIS A 312 10.17 -14.77 9.65
C HIS A 312 9.70 -15.35 8.32
N SER A 313 10.46 -16.28 7.74
CA SER A 313 10.11 -16.91 6.46
C SER A 313 9.05 -18.01 6.63
N ASN A 314 9.07 -18.74 7.75
CA ASN A 314 8.19 -19.87 7.99
C ASN A 314 6.88 -19.49 8.71
N MET A 315 6.79 -18.30 9.31
CA MET A 315 5.58 -17.86 10.02
C MET A 315 4.33 -17.72 9.13
N VAL A 316 4.51 -17.75 7.81
CA VAL A 316 3.46 -17.66 6.79
C VAL A 316 3.25 -18.96 6.00
N LYS A 317 3.91 -20.05 6.42
CA LYS A 317 3.94 -21.34 5.71
C LYS A 317 3.29 -22.45 6.55
N PHE A 318 1.99 -22.30 6.81
CA PHE A 318 1.24 -23.31 7.56
C PHE A 318 1.09 -24.59 6.74
N SER A 319 1.39 -25.72 7.37
CA SER A 319 1.36 -27.05 6.78
C SER A 319 0.04 -27.76 7.01
N SER A 320 -0.70 -27.39 8.05
CA SER A 320 -1.96 -28.03 8.42
C SER A 320 -2.90 -27.07 9.17
N ALA A 321 -4.18 -27.46 9.25
CA ALA A 321 -5.17 -26.77 10.08
C ALA A 321 -4.86 -26.86 11.58
N ASP A 322 -3.93 -27.74 11.98
CA ASP A 322 -3.55 -27.91 13.37
C ASP A 322 -2.44 -26.96 13.84
N ASP A 323 -1.77 -26.28 12.92
CA ASP A 323 -0.72 -25.32 13.23
C ASP A 323 -1.28 -24.18 14.10
N ASN A 324 -0.65 -23.94 15.25
CA ASN A 324 -1.10 -22.90 16.19
C ASN A 324 -1.05 -21.50 15.57
N GLY A 325 -0.09 -21.21 14.70
CA GLY A 325 -0.04 -19.96 13.94
C GLY A 325 -1.26 -19.78 13.04
N PHE A 326 -1.66 -20.84 12.33
CA PHE A 326 -2.87 -20.86 11.51
C PHE A 326 -4.12 -20.66 12.35
N LYS A 327 -4.28 -21.40 13.45
CA LYS A 327 -5.43 -21.28 14.37
C LYS A 327 -5.60 -19.85 14.88
N ARG A 328 -4.49 -19.19 15.25
CA ARG A 328 -4.49 -17.79 15.72
C ARG A 328 -4.92 -16.81 14.62
N LEU A 329 -4.37 -16.96 13.41
CA LEU A 329 -4.76 -16.16 12.25
C LEU A 329 -6.24 -16.35 11.89
N LEU A 330 -6.66 -17.61 11.79
CA LEU A 330 -8.02 -17.98 11.45
C LEU A 330 -9.03 -17.43 12.47
N GLY A 331 -8.69 -17.44 13.77
CA GLY A 331 -9.55 -16.87 14.82
C GLY A 331 -9.88 -15.40 14.57
N GLU A 332 -8.90 -14.60 14.14
CA GLU A 332 -9.11 -13.19 13.79
C GLU A 332 -9.97 -13.03 12.54
N LEU A 333 -9.70 -13.82 11.49
CA LEU A 333 -10.48 -13.76 10.26
C LEU A 333 -11.95 -14.13 10.48
N ILE A 334 -12.23 -15.18 11.27
CA ILE A 334 -13.60 -15.59 11.63
C ILE A 334 -14.29 -14.49 12.46
N ARG A 335 -13.57 -13.90 13.42
CA ARG A 335 -14.09 -12.81 14.25
C ARG A 335 -14.54 -11.64 13.38
N TRP A 336 -13.68 -11.21 12.44
CA TRP A 336 -13.98 -10.10 11.53
C TRP A 336 -15.09 -10.42 10.54
N GLU A 337 -15.10 -11.62 9.94
CA GLU A 337 -16.19 -12.05 9.05
C GLU A 337 -17.55 -11.96 9.79
N SER A 338 -17.60 -12.46 11.03
CA SER A 338 -18.83 -12.40 11.81
C SER A 338 -19.25 -10.96 12.16
N GLN A 339 -18.31 -10.08 12.50
CA GLN A 339 -18.59 -8.67 12.76
C GLN A 339 -19.14 -7.97 11.52
N ILE A 340 -18.48 -8.17 10.37
CA ILE A 340 -18.88 -7.62 9.07
C ILE A 340 -20.30 -8.06 8.70
N ARG A 341 -20.58 -9.36 8.79
CA ARG A 341 -21.91 -9.92 8.52
C ARG A 341 -22.98 -9.31 9.42
N ASN A 342 -22.70 -9.18 10.72
CA ASN A 342 -23.64 -8.60 11.68
C ASN A 342 -23.90 -7.11 11.41
N SER A 343 -22.88 -6.35 11.01
CA SER A 343 -23.03 -4.94 10.62
C SER A 343 -23.89 -4.78 9.37
N THR A 344 -23.71 -5.62 8.35
CA THR A 344 -24.54 -5.62 7.14
C THR A 344 -26.01 -5.93 7.47
N VAL A 345 -26.26 -6.94 8.31
CA VAL A 345 -27.63 -7.29 8.76
C VAL A 345 -28.28 -6.14 9.54
N ARG A 346 -27.54 -5.47 10.42
CA ARG A 346 -28.04 -4.30 11.16
C ARG A 346 -28.38 -3.13 10.25
N GLN A 347 -27.55 -2.86 9.23
CA GLN A 347 -27.83 -1.82 8.24
C GLN A 347 -29.07 -2.14 7.41
N SER A 348 -29.26 -3.40 7.00
CA SER A 348 -30.46 -3.82 6.26
C SER A 348 -31.74 -3.79 7.09
N ARG A 349 -31.66 -3.94 8.42
CA ARG A 349 -32.83 -3.96 9.34
C ARG A 349 -33.22 -2.59 9.89
N ARG A 350 -32.39 -1.56 9.72
CA ARG A 350 -32.82 -0.18 10.04
C ARG A 350 -33.90 0.22 9.05
N PRO A 351 -35.11 0.61 9.50
CA PRO A 351 -36.08 1.24 8.63
C PRO A 351 -35.40 2.43 7.94
N LYS A 352 -35.62 2.59 6.64
CA LYS A 352 -35.41 3.90 6.01
C LYS A 352 -36.44 4.82 6.63
N GLU A 353 -36.15 5.42 7.79
CA GLU A 353 -36.91 6.58 8.26
C GLU A 353 -36.66 7.67 7.22
N GLU A 354 -37.63 7.85 6.32
CA GLU A 354 -37.82 9.14 5.67
C GLU A 354 -37.84 10.17 6.79
N ALA A 355 -36.92 11.12 6.73
CA ALA A 355 -36.88 12.24 7.66
C ALA A 355 -38.32 12.79 7.81
N PRO A 356 -38.85 12.94 9.04
CA PRO A 356 -40.19 13.48 9.19
C PRO A 356 -40.17 14.89 8.63
N ILE A 357 -40.80 15.09 7.48
CA ILE A 357 -41.23 16.42 7.06
C ILE A 357 -42.26 16.80 8.12
N THR A 358 -41.87 17.65 9.05
CA THR A 358 -42.78 18.31 9.98
C THR A 358 -43.73 19.15 9.14
N LYS A 359 -44.84 18.56 8.70
CA LYS A 359 -45.94 19.29 8.11
C LYS A 359 -46.54 20.14 9.21
N SER A 360 -46.24 21.44 9.17
CA SER A 360 -47.02 22.47 9.86
C SER A 360 -48.49 22.25 9.54
N THR A 361 -49.29 22.05 10.57
CA THR A 361 -50.75 21.93 10.51
C THR A 361 -51.33 23.24 9.99
N ASN A 362 -51.49 23.36 8.66
CA ASN A 362 -52.45 24.20 7.92
C ASN A 362 -51.97 24.42 6.48
N SER A 363 -51.97 23.39 5.63
CA SER A 363 -51.92 23.61 4.19
C SER A 363 -52.93 22.70 3.49
N TYR A 364 -54.08 23.29 3.15
CA TYR A 364 -55.01 22.70 2.20
C TYR A 364 -54.33 22.61 0.83
N PHE A 365 -54.36 21.43 0.23
CA PHE A 365 -53.98 21.24 -1.17
C PHE A 365 -55.15 21.65 -2.07
N ASN A 366 -55.00 22.78 -2.76
CA ASN A 366 -55.76 23.04 -3.98
C ASN A 366 -54.83 22.85 -5.17
N ASN A 367 -55.11 21.80 -5.95
CA ASN A 367 -54.66 21.71 -7.32
C ASN A 367 -55.24 22.90 -8.11
N PHE A 368 -54.53 23.41 -9.13
CA PHE A 368 -55.05 23.80 -10.46
C PHE A 368 -54.10 24.77 -11.20
N GLY A 369 -53.74 24.40 -12.44
CA GLY A 369 -53.73 25.32 -13.59
C GLY A 369 -52.43 26.06 -13.94
N SER A 370 -52.16 26.15 -15.26
CA SER A 370 -51.17 27.03 -15.86
C SER A 370 -51.62 28.49 -15.76
N GLY A 371 -51.11 29.22 -14.77
CA GLY A 371 -51.36 30.65 -14.58
C GLY A 371 -50.48 31.24 -13.48
N ASP A 372 -50.18 32.55 -13.59
CA ASP A 372 -49.29 33.30 -12.70
C ASP A 372 -49.60 33.06 -11.20
N GLN A 373 -48.61 32.62 -10.43
CA GLN A 373 -48.76 32.35 -8.98
C GLN A 373 -48.31 33.56 -8.14
N LEU A 374 -49.14 33.92 -7.15
CA LEU A 374 -48.88 35.00 -6.19
C LEU A 374 -48.41 34.42 -4.86
N ASN A 375 -47.32 34.96 -4.29
CA ASN A 375 -46.78 34.46 -3.02
C ASN A 375 -47.43 35.08 -1.76
N ALA A 376 -48.17 36.19 -1.88
CA ALA A 376 -49.02 36.79 -0.84
C ALA A 376 -49.74 38.06 -1.39
N PRO A 377 -50.83 38.56 -0.75
CA PRO A 377 -51.43 39.84 -1.09
C PRO A 377 -50.44 41.00 -0.84
N GLY A 378 -50.07 41.74 -1.89
CA GLY A 378 -49.16 42.90 -1.81
C GLY A 378 -47.66 42.59 -1.93
N GLY A 379 -47.27 41.34 -2.21
CA GLY A 379 -45.87 40.95 -2.42
C GLY A 379 -45.37 41.12 -3.86
N THR A 380 -44.05 41.07 -4.04
CA THR A 380 -43.37 41.19 -5.35
C THR A 380 -43.77 40.07 -6.31
N VAL A 381 -44.13 40.44 -7.54
CA VAL A 381 -44.54 39.50 -8.60
C VAL A 381 -43.31 39.00 -9.36
N ASN A 382 -43.02 37.70 -9.27
CA ASN A 382 -42.00 37.06 -10.11
C ASN A 382 -42.68 36.41 -11.33
N LYS A 383 -42.54 37.02 -12.50
CA LYS A 383 -42.99 36.45 -13.78
C LYS A 383 -41.86 35.64 -14.43
N SER A 384 -41.89 34.32 -14.26
CA SER A 384 -40.96 33.43 -14.96
C SER A 384 -41.46 33.13 -16.37
N LYS A 385 -40.84 33.71 -17.40
CA LYS A 385 -41.13 33.43 -18.83
C LYS A 385 -39.97 32.70 -19.52
N GLY A 386 -39.62 31.50 -19.04
CA GLY A 386 -38.58 30.68 -19.69
C GLY A 386 -38.85 29.18 -19.56
N SER A 387 -38.55 28.42 -20.62
CA SER A 387 -38.62 26.95 -20.62
C SER A 387 -37.29 26.36 -20.14
N GLY A 388 -37.27 25.88 -18.90
CA GLY A 388 -36.13 25.16 -18.29
C GLY A 388 -36.52 24.55 -16.94
N ASN A 389 -35.82 23.51 -16.50
CA ASN A 389 -36.09 22.82 -15.24
C ASN A 389 -35.79 23.74 -14.05
N GLN A 390 -36.83 24.31 -13.44
CA GLN A 390 -36.71 25.13 -12.24
C GLN A 390 -36.68 24.22 -11.02
N PHE A 391 -35.66 24.37 -10.16
CA PHE A 391 -35.50 23.60 -8.92
C PHE A 391 -36.65 23.92 -7.95
N PRO A 392 -37.56 22.98 -7.63
CA PRO A 392 -38.56 23.19 -6.60
C PRO A 392 -37.94 22.88 -5.24
N GLY A 393 -37.98 23.82 -4.30
CA GLY A 393 -37.79 23.52 -2.86
C GLY A 393 -36.48 23.94 -2.19
N ALA A 394 -35.67 24.82 -2.79
CA ALA A 394 -34.53 25.40 -2.07
C ALA A 394 -34.97 26.66 -1.31
N THR A 395 -35.00 26.61 0.03
CA THR A 395 -35.04 27.80 0.89
C THR A 395 -33.62 28.10 1.35
N PHE A 396 -33.07 29.25 0.95
CA PHE A 396 -31.76 29.70 1.43
C PHE A 396 -31.94 30.62 2.62
N SER A 397 -31.34 30.29 3.75
CA SER A 397 -31.45 31.04 5.01
C SER A 397 -30.44 32.19 5.13
N ALA A 398 -29.74 32.53 4.05
CA ALA A 398 -28.70 33.57 4.02
C ALA A 398 -28.73 34.35 2.69
N SER A 399 -28.20 35.57 2.71
CA SER A 399 -28.12 36.43 1.53
C SER A 399 -27.27 35.79 0.43
N VAL A 400 -27.89 35.53 -0.72
CA VAL A 400 -27.21 35.04 -1.93
C VAL A 400 -26.74 36.26 -2.72
N GLN A 401 -25.43 36.42 -2.91
CA GLN A 401 -24.88 37.40 -3.87
C GLN A 401 -24.50 36.69 -5.16
N PHE A 402 -25.05 37.18 -6.28
CA PHE A 402 -24.59 36.80 -7.61
C PHE A 402 -23.48 37.77 -8.03
N GLY A 403 -22.32 37.21 -8.40
CA GLY A 403 -21.18 37.98 -8.87
C GLY A 403 -21.59 38.85 -10.07
N LYS A 404 -21.32 40.15 -9.97
CA LYS A 404 -21.43 41.08 -11.08
C LYS A 404 -20.11 41.00 -11.85
N GLU A 405 -20.17 40.47 -13.07
CA GLU A 405 -19.20 40.79 -14.12
C GLU A 405 -19.43 42.26 -14.49
N ASP A 406 -18.44 43.11 -14.31
CA ASP A 406 -18.37 44.40 -15.01
C ASP A 406 -16.97 44.49 -15.63
N SER A 407 -16.96 44.44 -16.96
CA SER A 407 -15.83 44.67 -17.85
C SER A 407 -15.52 46.18 -17.98
N LEU A 408 -14.22 46.47 -17.99
CA LEU A 408 -13.46 47.62 -18.53
C LEU A 408 -14.17 48.83 -19.18
N GLU A 409 -13.71 50.01 -18.74
CA GLU A 409 -13.37 51.29 -19.42
C GLU A 409 -13.97 52.49 -18.64
N ASP A 410 -13.22 53.31 -17.90
CA ASP A 410 -12.11 54.27 -18.14
C ASP A 410 -12.63 55.71 -17.86
N VAL A 411 -11.71 56.66 -17.64
CA VAL A 411 -11.85 58.13 -17.48
C VAL A 411 -11.69 58.68 -16.04
N SER A 412 -10.41 58.89 -15.69
CA SER A 412 -9.72 60.13 -15.26
C SER A 412 -10.22 61.05 -14.11
N GLU A 413 -9.19 61.54 -13.40
CA GLU A 413 -8.97 62.87 -12.77
C GLU A 413 -9.20 63.09 -11.26
N ASP A 414 -8.09 63.56 -10.65
CA ASP A 414 -7.92 64.52 -9.54
C ASP A 414 -8.33 64.17 -8.09
N VAL A 415 -7.34 63.82 -7.25
CA VAL A 415 -6.51 64.70 -6.37
C VAL A 415 -5.63 63.82 -5.46
#